data_AF-A0A1L0BHJ8-F1
#
_entry.id   AF-A0A1L0BHJ8-F1
#
_cell.length_a   1.000
_cell.length_b   1.000
_cell.length_c   1.000
_cell.angle_alpha   90.00
_cell.angle_beta   90.00
_cell.angle_gamma   90.00
#
_symmetry.space_group_name_H-M   'P 1'
#
loop_
_entity.id
_entity.type
_entity.pdbx_description
1 polymer ?
#
loop_
_entity_poly.entity_id
_entity_poly.type
_entity_poly.pdbx_seq_one_letter_code
_entity_poly.pdbx_strand_id
1 'polypeptide(L)'
;MAGKYNEVTPKAFANRKARTQFSPPNTQSNLASWPPSLQDFVNSLFQRSESLDDLQKAAFGSQIQSLMQLAIAQNKVWTNQWHLQQLPVFNPGVPLDLYENIHAQEIMERPKRLRGKYDSDERKKKRLARFAGAESTRVMSPSPGPSSGPIVGYLDALEKRYLRLTSEPDPAVVRPQHVLEKSLEFVMNKYMASNAGYLYINDQLKAIRQDLTVQHIKNDITVKVYKTHGRLAILNNDLGEFNQCSSQLKQLYQKSDALFHDTYEFTCYRILYLLLTGNYSEVNVIRLSLLKSDTGSKILAPEYVTFRSAVYLALELLSSITLGDYHIFFKTYQQFRETEQLTYAFHMMKHSMVTKQRLLAINIMCKAFKKLPVEYLERELAFDNSEPIGEFLAGHSLAQFQKDTDFDCSAARPTVQAMVDKGDFRKIDIKGQV
;
A
#
# COMPACT_ATOMS: atom_id res chain seq x y z
N MET A 1 59.11 11.05 60.32
CA MET A 1 58.89 9.75 61.00
C MET A 1 57.81 9.02 60.21
N ALA A 2 58.16 8.15 59.25
CA ALA A 2 58.49 6.71 59.42
C ALA A 2 57.25 5.88 59.83
N GLY A 3 56.82 4.77 59.22
CA GLY A 3 57.18 3.94 58.05
C GLY A 3 55.88 3.23 57.57
N LYS A 4 55.68 2.68 56.37
CA LYS A 4 56.36 1.64 55.57
C LYS A 4 56.40 0.21 56.17
N TYR A 5 55.58 -0.67 55.55
CA TYR A 5 55.79 -2.08 55.13
C TYR A 5 55.60 -3.29 56.09
N ASN A 6 54.73 -4.19 55.59
CA ASN A 6 54.81 -5.66 55.41
C ASN A 6 55.26 -6.63 56.53
N GLU A 7 54.42 -7.64 56.78
CA GLU A 7 54.82 -9.05 56.99
C GLU A 7 53.81 -9.96 56.23
N VAL A 8 54.16 -10.61 55.11
CA VAL A 8 54.92 -11.87 54.90
C VAL A 8 54.08 -13.14 55.11
N THR A 9 53.62 -13.71 53.98
CA THR A 9 53.21 -15.12 53.80
C THR A 9 54.40 -16.08 53.83
N PRO A 10 54.22 -17.36 54.21
CA PRO A 10 54.46 -18.41 53.19
C PRO A 10 53.62 -19.72 53.30
N LYS A 11 53.18 -20.21 52.12
CA LYS A 11 53.30 -21.59 51.52
C LYS A 11 52.99 -22.82 52.40
N ALA A 12 52.43 -23.95 51.93
CA ALA A 12 51.91 -24.47 50.66
C ALA A 12 51.36 -25.90 50.98
N PHE A 13 50.34 -26.40 50.30
CA PHE A 13 50.30 -27.63 49.46
C PHE A 13 48.94 -28.32 49.75
N ALA A 14 48.13 -28.89 48.87
CA ALA A 14 47.96 -28.93 47.42
C ALA A 14 46.65 -29.73 47.15
N ASN A 15 45.98 -29.46 46.02
CA ASN A 15 45.03 -30.34 45.28
C ASN A 15 43.69 -30.72 45.96
N ARG A 16 42.53 -30.76 45.32
CA ARG A 16 42.14 -30.74 43.90
C ARG A 16 40.61 -30.55 43.79
N LYS A 17 40.22 -29.82 42.75
CA LYS A 17 38.98 -29.90 41.93
C LYS A 17 37.62 -29.50 42.53
N ALA A 18 37.21 -28.34 42.03
CA ALA A 18 35.87 -27.75 41.93
C ALA A 18 34.72 -28.68 41.54
N ARG A 19 33.57 -28.49 42.20
CA ARG A 19 32.25 -28.26 41.57
C ARG A 19 31.29 -27.67 42.61
N THR A 20 31.28 -26.34 42.73
CA THR A 20 30.39 -25.62 43.64
C THR A 20 28.94 -25.81 43.22
N GLN A 21 28.16 -26.35 44.15
CA GLN A 21 26.71 -26.35 44.16
C GLN A 21 26.20 -24.91 44.06
N PHE A 22 25.37 -24.61 43.06
CA PHE A 22 24.64 -23.36 42.98
C PHE A 22 23.26 -23.55 43.60
N SER A 23 23.06 -22.95 44.76
CA SER A 23 21.74 -22.60 45.29
C SER A 23 21.05 -21.59 44.37
N PRO A 24 19.71 -21.62 44.24
CA PRO A 24 18.99 -20.82 43.25
C PRO A 24 19.05 -19.32 43.61
N PRO A 25 19.48 -18.44 42.70
CA PRO A 25 19.32 -17.01 42.88
C PRO A 25 17.85 -16.62 42.63
N ASN A 26 17.20 -16.19 43.71
CA ASN A 26 16.06 -15.26 43.79
C ASN A 26 15.45 -14.84 42.44
N THR A 27 14.40 -15.54 42.01
CA THR A 27 13.63 -15.23 40.80
C THR A 27 12.37 -14.44 41.17
N GLN A 28 12.53 -13.23 41.70
CA GLN A 28 11.42 -12.28 41.92
C GLN A 28 11.87 -10.85 41.60
N SER A 29 12.27 -10.60 40.36
CA SER A 29 12.30 -9.26 39.76
C SER A 29 12.55 -9.38 38.26
N ASN A 30 11.58 -8.95 37.44
CA ASN A 30 11.56 -8.87 35.95
C ASN A 30 10.54 -9.75 35.19
N LEU A 31 9.40 -10.08 35.79
CA LEU A 31 8.22 -10.57 35.05
C LEU A 31 7.38 -9.44 34.40
N ALA A 32 7.79 -8.17 34.57
CA ALA A 32 7.10 -7.02 34.00
C ALA A 32 7.87 -6.47 32.80
N SER A 33 7.73 -7.11 31.63
CA SER A 33 7.74 -6.48 30.28
C SER A 33 8.06 -7.48 29.16
N TRP A 34 7.71 -8.76 29.25
CA TRP A 34 7.81 -9.62 28.06
C TRP A 34 6.61 -9.36 27.14
N PRO A 35 6.75 -9.43 25.81
CA PRO A 35 5.65 -9.17 24.89
C PRO A 35 4.47 -10.11 25.18
N PRO A 36 3.21 -9.61 25.13
CA PRO A 36 2.03 -10.45 25.38
C PRO A 36 1.99 -11.71 24.52
N SER A 37 2.40 -11.60 23.24
CA SER A 37 2.47 -12.74 22.32
C SER A 37 3.43 -13.83 22.77
N LEU A 38 4.52 -13.49 23.46
CA LEU A 38 5.44 -14.47 24.04
C LEU A 38 4.86 -15.11 25.30
N GLN A 39 4.18 -14.32 26.13
CA GLN A 39 3.52 -14.83 27.34
C GLN A 39 2.43 -15.84 26.95
N ASP A 40 1.61 -15.50 25.96
CA ASP A 40 0.55 -16.37 25.42
C ASP A 40 1.14 -17.65 24.82
N PHE A 41 2.22 -17.54 24.06
CA PHE A 41 2.93 -18.68 23.51
C PHE A 41 3.43 -19.62 24.61
N VAL A 42 4.17 -19.10 25.61
CA VAL A 42 4.70 -19.89 26.72
C VAL A 42 3.57 -20.55 27.52
N ASN A 43 2.51 -19.81 27.85
CA ASN A 43 1.36 -20.34 28.57
C ASN A 43 0.65 -21.47 27.80
N SER A 44 0.45 -21.29 26.49
CA SER A 44 -0.16 -22.31 25.63
C SER A 44 0.69 -23.59 25.54
N LEU A 45 2.01 -23.44 25.55
CA LEU A 45 2.94 -24.56 25.50
C LEU A 45 2.99 -25.33 26.81
N PHE A 46 2.95 -24.65 27.96
CA PHE A 46 2.89 -25.31 29.26
C PHE A 46 1.59 -26.11 29.42
N GLN A 47 0.44 -25.57 29.00
CA GLN A 47 -0.83 -26.31 28.98
C GLN A 47 -0.73 -27.58 28.11
N ARG A 48 -0.11 -27.48 26.93
CA ARG A 48 0.08 -28.62 26.03
C ARG A 48 1.14 -29.61 26.52
N SER A 49 2.01 -29.20 27.44
CA SER A 49 3.05 -30.07 28.01
C SER A 49 2.51 -31.07 29.04
N GLU A 50 1.30 -30.84 29.57
CA GLU A 50 0.67 -31.72 30.56
C GLU A 50 0.40 -33.12 29.99
N SER A 51 0.08 -33.22 28.69
CA SER A 51 -0.19 -34.46 27.98
C SER A 51 1.05 -35.19 27.44
N LEU A 52 2.26 -34.69 27.71
CA LEU A 52 3.51 -35.29 27.23
C LEU A 52 4.04 -36.38 28.18
N ASP A 53 4.74 -37.36 27.60
CA ASP A 53 5.49 -38.37 28.36
C ASP A 53 6.76 -37.77 29.02
N ASP A 54 7.39 -38.51 29.93
CA ASP A 54 8.53 -38.00 30.71
C ASP A 54 9.76 -37.65 29.84
N LEU A 55 9.94 -38.34 28.70
CA LEU A 55 11.03 -38.10 27.77
C LEU A 55 10.78 -36.83 26.94
N GLN A 56 9.53 -36.63 26.51
CA GLN A 56 9.06 -35.44 25.80
C GLN A 56 9.04 -34.21 26.70
N LYS A 57 8.74 -34.35 28.00
CA LYS A 57 8.83 -33.25 28.98
C LYS A 57 10.26 -32.76 29.17
N ALA A 58 11.23 -33.67 29.20
CA ALA A 58 12.64 -33.31 29.23
C ALA A 58 13.08 -32.58 27.95
N ALA A 59 12.66 -33.07 26.78
CA ALA A 59 12.93 -32.42 25.50
C ALA A 59 12.27 -31.03 25.40
N PHE A 60 11.02 -30.91 25.87
CA PHE A 60 10.27 -29.66 25.91
C PHE A 60 10.98 -28.58 26.73
N GLY A 61 11.40 -28.91 27.95
CA GLY A 61 12.13 -27.98 28.81
C GLY A 61 13.44 -27.49 28.18
N SER A 62 14.21 -28.41 27.60
CA SER A 62 15.45 -28.05 26.88
C SER A 62 15.18 -27.16 25.66
N GLN A 63 14.14 -27.46 24.88
CA GLN A 63 13.83 -26.73 23.66
C GLN A 63 13.34 -25.30 23.93
N ILE A 64 12.46 -25.09 24.91
CA ILE A 64 12.02 -23.74 25.31
C ILE A 64 13.22 -22.91 25.77
N GLN A 65 14.08 -23.50 26.62
CA GLN A 65 15.23 -22.78 27.16
C GLN A 65 16.20 -22.35 26.04
N SER A 66 16.52 -23.26 25.12
CA SER A 66 17.38 -22.94 23.97
C SER A 66 16.76 -21.88 23.06
N LEU A 67 15.46 -21.97 22.78
CA LEU A 67 14.76 -21.00 21.92
C LEU A 67 14.73 -19.60 22.56
N MET A 68 14.51 -19.52 23.86
CA MET A 68 14.51 -18.24 24.59
C MET A 68 15.90 -17.63 24.65
N GLN A 69 16.94 -18.44 24.90
CA GLN A 69 18.33 -17.98 24.84
C GLN A 69 18.68 -17.44 23.45
N LEU A 70 18.20 -18.08 22.38
CA LEU A 70 18.40 -17.63 21.01
C LEU A 70 17.70 -16.28 20.73
N ALA A 71 16.45 -16.13 21.19
CA ALA A 71 15.69 -14.88 21.06
C ALA A 71 16.38 -13.71 21.76
N ILE A 72 16.92 -13.93 22.96
CA ILE A 72 17.65 -12.91 23.71
C ILE A 72 18.98 -12.59 23.02
N ALA A 73 19.75 -13.59 22.64
CA ALA A 73 21.06 -13.41 21.99
C ALA A 73 20.96 -12.66 20.66
N GLN A 74 19.88 -12.87 19.89
CA GLN A 74 19.65 -12.20 18.61
C GLN A 74 18.85 -10.88 18.76
N ASN A 75 18.49 -10.49 19.98
CA ASN A 75 17.63 -9.33 20.29
C ASN A 75 16.26 -9.37 19.57
N LYS A 76 15.69 -10.56 19.42
CA LYS A 76 14.43 -10.84 18.71
C LYS A 76 13.25 -11.18 19.63
N VAL A 77 13.41 -10.97 20.93
CA VAL A 77 12.33 -11.21 21.92
C VAL A 77 11.05 -10.46 21.55
N TRP A 78 11.17 -9.24 21.01
CA TRP A 78 10.03 -8.39 20.66
C TRP A 78 9.58 -8.49 19.20
N THR A 79 10.47 -8.92 18.30
CA THR A 79 10.18 -8.96 16.86
C THR A 79 9.65 -10.31 16.43
N ASN A 80 10.11 -11.40 17.06
CA ASN A 80 9.73 -12.74 16.67
C ASN A 80 8.21 -12.95 16.74
N GLN A 81 7.65 -13.61 15.72
CA GLN A 81 6.22 -13.90 15.66
C GLN A 81 5.86 -15.11 16.53
N TRP A 82 5.84 -14.90 17.86
CA TRP A 82 5.62 -15.95 18.86
C TRP A 82 4.30 -16.73 18.68
N HIS A 83 3.28 -16.12 18.09
CA HIS A 83 2.01 -16.78 17.77
C HIS A 83 2.11 -17.86 16.68
N LEU A 84 3.14 -17.80 15.82
CA LEU A 84 3.43 -18.79 14.78
C LEU A 84 4.63 -19.68 15.13
N GLN A 85 5.36 -19.34 16.19
CA GLN A 85 6.48 -20.12 16.67
C GLN A 85 6.04 -21.54 17.03
N GLN A 86 6.84 -22.52 16.65
CA GLN A 86 6.60 -23.92 16.99
C GLN A 86 7.86 -24.53 17.60
N LEU A 87 7.68 -25.63 18.33
CA LEU A 87 8.78 -26.41 18.90
C LEU A 87 8.80 -27.81 18.29
N PRO A 88 9.99 -28.34 17.98
CA PRO A 88 10.16 -29.69 17.44
C PRO A 88 9.45 -30.78 18.25
N VAL A 89 9.38 -30.65 19.58
CA VAL A 89 8.70 -31.64 20.45
C VAL A 89 7.21 -31.79 20.13
N PHE A 90 6.55 -30.75 19.62
CA PHE A 90 5.14 -30.78 19.21
C PHE A 90 4.96 -30.89 17.69
N ASN A 91 5.99 -30.52 16.91
CA ASN A 91 5.99 -30.65 15.46
C ASN A 91 7.40 -31.06 14.98
N PRO A 92 7.66 -32.37 14.81
CA PRO A 92 8.98 -32.88 14.45
C PRO A 92 9.54 -32.36 13.11
N GLY A 93 8.70 -31.78 12.26
CA GLY A 93 9.11 -31.22 10.96
C GLY A 93 9.69 -29.80 11.01
N VAL A 94 9.70 -29.15 12.18
CA VAL A 94 10.17 -27.77 12.34
C VAL A 94 11.53 -27.75 13.05
N PRO A 95 12.55 -27.02 12.54
CA PRO A 95 13.83 -26.90 13.22
C PRO A 95 13.72 -26.08 14.52
N LEU A 96 14.63 -26.31 15.48
CA LEU A 96 14.72 -25.54 16.72
C LEU A 96 15.36 -24.17 16.47
N ASP A 97 14.64 -23.26 15.81
CA ASP A 97 15.06 -21.89 15.53
C ASP A 97 13.87 -20.92 15.65
N LEU A 98 14.14 -19.62 15.69
CA LEU A 98 13.11 -18.58 15.69
C LEU A 98 12.36 -18.58 14.37
N TYR A 99 11.04 -18.42 14.44
CA TYR A 99 10.15 -18.38 13.30
C TYR A 99 10.64 -17.40 12.22
N GLU A 100 11.11 -16.22 12.61
CA GLU A 100 11.67 -15.24 11.68
C GLU A 100 12.94 -15.73 10.96
N ASN A 101 13.79 -16.53 11.61
CA ASN A 101 15.01 -17.07 10.99
C ASN A 101 14.67 -18.15 9.96
N ILE A 102 13.72 -19.02 10.29
CA ILE A 102 13.23 -20.09 9.42
C ILE A 102 12.67 -19.48 8.13
N HIS A 103 11.86 -18.41 8.24
CA HIS A 103 11.27 -17.75 7.07
C HIS A 103 12.20 -16.74 6.38
N ALA A 104 13.24 -16.22 7.04
CA ALA A 104 14.26 -15.42 6.37
C ALA A 104 15.12 -16.27 5.41
N GLN A 105 15.40 -17.52 5.77
CA GLN A 105 16.12 -18.46 4.90
C GLN A 105 15.31 -18.85 3.65
N GLU A 106 13.99 -19.05 3.77
CA GLU A 106 13.10 -19.28 2.62
C GLU A 106 13.00 -18.09 1.65
N ILE A 107 13.31 -16.87 2.10
CA ILE A 107 13.30 -15.66 1.27
C ILE A 107 14.63 -15.51 0.50
N MET A 108 15.76 -15.91 1.09
CA MET A 108 17.08 -15.83 0.44
C MET A 108 17.32 -16.94 -0.59
N GLU A 109 16.78 -18.14 -0.39
CA GLU A 109 16.94 -19.24 -1.35
C GLU A 109 15.96 -19.20 -2.54
N ARG A 110 15.02 -18.24 -2.58
CA ARG A 110 14.17 -18.04 -3.74
C ARG A 110 14.96 -17.36 -4.87
N PRO A 111 15.16 -17.99 -6.04
CA PRO A 111 15.74 -17.29 -7.17
C PRO A 111 14.82 -16.12 -7.53
N LYS A 112 15.38 -14.91 -7.68
CA LYS A 112 14.67 -13.69 -8.08
C LYS A 112 14.01 -13.92 -9.45
N ARG A 113 12.78 -14.44 -9.46
CA ARG A 113 12.01 -14.63 -10.70
C ARG A 113 11.49 -13.29 -11.18
N LEU A 114 12.01 -12.85 -12.32
CA LEU A 114 11.45 -11.76 -13.13
C LEU A 114 9.96 -12.03 -13.38
N ARG A 115 9.07 -11.21 -12.80
CA ARG A 115 7.63 -11.31 -13.04
C ARG A 115 7.29 -10.80 -14.45
N GLY A 116 7.29 -11.70 -15.41
CA GLY A 116 6.74 -11.48 -16.75
C GLY A 116 5.24 -11.76 -16.82
N LYS A 117 4.61 -11.24 -17.89
CA LYS A 117 3.17 -11.37 -18.26
C LYS A 117 2.55 -12.76 -18.07
N TYR A 118 3.36 -13.82 -18.09
CA TYR A 118 2.95 -15.22 -17.95
C TYR A 118 2.28 -15.56 -16.60
N ASP A 119 2.67 -14.89 -15.49
CA ASP A 119 2.12 -15.17 -14.15
C ASP A 119 0.65 -14.68 -13.99
N SER A 120 0.23 -13.71 -14.81
CA SER A 120 -1.17 -13.24 -14.85
C SER A 120 -2.11 -14.32 -15.39
N ASP A 121 -1.75 -14.94 -16.50
CA ASP A 121 -2.56 -15.98 -17.13
C ASP A 121 -2.55 -17.28 -16.32
N GLU A 122 -1.42 -17.61 -15.67
CA GLU A 122 -1.35 -18.76 -14.77
C GLU A 122 -2.17 -18.55 -13.49
N ARG A 123 -2.20 -17.34 -12.93
CA ARG A 123 -3.11 -17.01 -11.81
C ARG A 123 -4.56 -16.98 -12.23
N LYS A 124 -4.87 -16.49 -13.43
CA LYS A 124 -6.21 -16.53 -14.03
C LYS A 124 -6.66 -17.99 -14.24
N LYS A 125 -5.76 -18.85 -14.72
CA LYS A 125 -5.97 -20.29 -14.90
C LYS A 125 -6.13 -21.02 -13.56
N LYS A 126 -5.32 -20.70 -12.53
CA LYS A 126 -5.49 -21.22 -11.16
C LYS A 126 -6.79 -20.77 -10.50
N ARG A 127 -7.24 -19.54 -10.77
CA ARG A 127 -8.56 -19.05 -10.33
C ARG A 127 -9.70 -19.80 -11.02
N LEU A 128 -9.60 -20.03 -12.32
CA LEU A 128 -10.56 -20.84 -13.09
C LEU A 128 -10.58 -22.30 -12.60
N ALA A 129 -9.41 -22.87 -12.31
CA ALA A 129 -9.29 -24.25 -11.82
C ALA A 129 -9.92 -24.47 -10.43
N ARG A 130 -9.98 -23.44 -9.57
CA ARG A 130 -10.69 -23.52 -8.28
C ARG A 130 -12.19 -23.76 -8.42
N PHE A 131 -12.79 -23.37 -9.54
CA PHE A 131 -14.21 -23.59 -9.84
C PHE A 131 -14.46 -24.86 -10.68
N ALA A 132 -13.40 -25.51 -11.17
CA ALA A 132 -13.52 -26.72 -12.00
C ALA A 132 -13.60 -28.03 -11.20
N GLY A 133 -13.31 -28.00 -9.88
CA GLY A 133 -13.20 -29.20 -9.05
C GLY A 133 -14.36 -29.44 -8.06
N ALA A 134 -15.45 -28.70 -8.16
CA ALA A 134 -16.61 -28.87 -7.26
C ALA A 134 -17.77 -29.56 -7.98
N GLU A 135 -17.65 -30.87 -8.22
CA GLU A 135 -18.82 -31.73 -8.39
C GLU A 135 -19.53 -31.83 -7.03
N SER A 136 -20.37 -30.83 -6.73
CA SER A 136 -21.33 -30.92 -5.65
C SER A 136 -22.54 -31.70 -6.15
N THR A 137 -22.71 -32.94 -5.69
CA THR A 137 -23.95 -33.71 -5.76
C THR A 137 -25.04 -33.02 -4.94
N ARG A 138 -25.64 -31.97 -5.50
CA ARG A 138 -26.94 -31.44 -5.07
C ARG A 138 -27.93 -31.66 -6.20
N VAL A 139 -28.91 -32.52 -5.95
CA VAL A 139 -30.09 -32.66 -6.79
C VAL A 139 -30.82 -31.32 -6.76
N MET A 140 -30.69 -30.52 -7.81
CA MET A 140 -31.46 -29.30 -8.01
C MET A 140 -32.72 -29.62 -8.81
N SER A 141 -33.88 -29.18 -8.31
CA SER A 141 -35.11 -29.11 -9.07
C SER A 141 -34.87 -28.34 -10.38
N PRO A 142 -35.56 -28.68 -11.49
CA PRO A 142 -35.29 -28.08 -12.80
C PRO A 142 -35.55 -26.57 -12.73
N SER A 143 -34.46 -25.81 -12.74
CA SER A 143 -34.51 -24.36 -12.97
C SER A 143 -34.89 -24.14 -14.44
N PRO A 144 -35.70 -23.12 -14.77
CA PRO A 144 -35.95 -22.76 -16.15
C PRO A 144 -34.61 -22.56 -16.86
N GLY A 145 -34.46 -23.11 -18.06
CA GLY A 145 -33.22 -23.00 -18.83
C GLY A 145 -32.81 -21.54 -19.04
N PRO A 146 -31.52 -21.26 -19.28
CA PRO A 146 -31.01 -19.90 -19.41
C PRO A 146 -31.76 -19.16 -20.52
N SER A 147 -32.46 -18.08 -20.18
CA SER A 147 -33.05 -17.20 -21.17
C SER A 147 -31.93 -16.62 -22.03
N SER A 148 -31.92 -16.99 -23.32
CA SER A 148 -30.84 -16.78 -24.29
C SER A 148 -30.70 -15.32 -24.78
N GLY A 149 -30.88 -14.31 -23.92
CA GLY A 149 -30.79 -12.89 -24.29
C GLY A 149 -30.12 -12.03 -23.22
N PRO A 150 -29.50 -10.89 -23.59
CA PRO A 150 -29.01 -9.93 -22.62
C PRO A 150 -30.17 -9.49 -21.72
N ILE A 151 -29.96 -9.59 -20.41
CA ILE A 151 -30.93 -9.11 -19.42
C ILE A 151 -31.16 -7.62 -19.69
N VAL A 152 -32.42 -7.22 -19.90
CA VAL A 152 -32.82 -5.81 -20.00
C VAL A 152 -33.73 -5.53 -18.81
N GLY A 153 -33.29 -4.60 -17.97
CA GLY A 153 -34.05 -4.23 -16.77
C GLY A 153 -35.23 -3.32 -17.09
N TYR A 154 -36.20 -3.24 -16.18
CA TYR A 154 -37.38 -2.36 -16.31
C TYR A 154 -37.66 -1.50 -15.06
N LEU A 155 -36.70 -1.41 -14.13
CA LEU A 155 -36.80 -0.52 -12.98
C LEU A 155 -36.72 0.96 -13.41
N ASP A 156 -37.69 1.77 -13.02
CA ASP A 156 -37.81 3.20 -13.35
C ASP A 156 -37.26 4.14 -12.26
N ALA A 157 -36.91 3.60 -11.09
CA ALA A 157 -36.35 4.35 -9.97
C ALA A 157 -35.02 5.03 -10.33
N LEU A 158 -34.89 6.32 -10.01
CA LEU A 158 -33.65 7.08 -10.25
C LEU A 158 -32.56 6.80 -9.21
N GLU A 159 -32.97 6.45 -7.98
CA GLU A 159 -32.09 6.05 -6.89
C GLU A 159 -32.21 4.55 -6.64
N LYS A 160 -31.08 3.90 -6.40
CA LYS A 160 -31.02 2.47 -6.11
C LYS A 160 -29.77 2.17 -5.27
N ARG A 161 -29.92 1.42 -4.18
CA ARG A 161 -28.77 0.97 -3.37
C ARG A 161 -27.92 -0.04 -4.13
N TYR A 162 -26.60 0.06 -3.99
CA TYR A 162 -25.71 -0.96 -4.55
C TYR A 162 -25.79 -2.25 -3.75
N LEU A 163 -26.02 -3.37 -4.44
CA LEU A 163 -26.09 -4.70 -3.84
C LEU A 163 -25.12 -5.64 -4.56
N ARG A 164 -24.25 -6.34 -3.84
CA ARG A 164 -23.39 -7.34 -4.47
C ARG A 164 -24.24 -8.51 -4.93
N LEU A 165 -24.27 -8.76 -6.24
CA LEU A 165 -25.00 -9.87 -6.83
C LEU A 165 -24.25 -11.18 -6.54
N THR A 166 -24.95 -12.14 -5.95
CA THR A 166 -24.49 -13.53 -5.72
C THR A 166 -25.26 -14.55 -6.57
N SER A 167 -26.26 -14.10 -7.31
CA SER A 167 -27.13 -14.87 -8.19
C SER A 167 -27.38 -14.09 -9.49
N GLU A 168 -28.09 -14.72 -10.41
CA GLU A 168 -28.59 -14.04 -11.60
C GLU A 168 -29.45 -12.82 -11.21
N PRO A 169 -29.21 -11.64 -11.81
CA PRO A 169 -29.94 -10.43 -11.46
C PRO A 169 -31.37 -10.46 -12.00
N ASP A 170 -32.32 -10.19 -11.11
CA ASP A 170 -33.73 -10.02 -11.47
C ASP A 170 -33.90 -8.74 -12.33
N PRO A 171 -34.46 -8.83 -13.56
CA PRO A 171 -34.72 -7.66 -14.39
C PRO A 171 -35.58 -6.58 -13.71
N ALA A 172 -36.43 -6.95 -12.74
CA ALA A 172 -37.27 -6.03 -11.98
C ALA A 172 -36.46 -5.04 -11.13
N VAL A 173 -35.23 -5.42 -10.75
CA VAL A 173 -34.36 -4.58 -9.94
C VAL A 173 -33.27 -3.88 -10.76
N VAL A 174 -33.25 -4.03 -12.09
CA VAL A 174 -32.23 -3.43 -12.97
C VAL A 174 -32.84 -2.27 -13.75
N ARG A 175 -32.15 -1.12 -13.80
CA ARG A 175 -32.62 0.06 -14.55
C ARG A 175 -32.23 -0.03 -16.03
N PRO A 176 -33.12 0.20 -17.00
CA PRO A 176 -32.77 0.28 -18.42
C PRO A 176 -31.92 1.52 -18.73
N GLN A 177 -31.26 1.55 -19.88
CA GLN A 177 -30.29 2.61 -20.24
C GLN A 177 -30.84 4.04 -20.10
N HIS A 178 -32.05 4.31 -20.61
CA HIS A 178 -32.64 5.64 -20.55
C HIS A 178 -32.93 6.12 -19.11
N VAL A 179 -33.17 5.20 -18.17
CA VAL A 179 -33.29 5.50 -16.74
C VAL A 179 -31.92 5.71 -16.11
N LEU A 180 -30.90 4.95 -16.52
CA LEU A 180 -29.52 5.11 -16.06
C LEU A 180 -28.93 6.47 -16.45
N GLU A 181 -29.26 6.98 -17.63
CA GLU A 181 -28.90 8.33 -18.08
C GLU A 181 -29.51 9.40 -17.17
N LYS A 182 -30.82 9.31 -16.89
CA LYS A 182 -31.51 10.18 -15.93
C LYS A 182 -31.00 10.04 -14.50
N SER A 183 -30.65 8.82 -14.10
CA SER A 183 -30.12 8.51 -12.76
C SER A 183 -28.77 9.18 -12.55
N LEU A 184 -27.88 9.14 -13.54
CA LEU A 184 -26.59 9.82 -13.47
C LEU A 184 -26.76 11.32 -13.29
N GLU A 185 -27.63 11.95 -14.10
CA GLU A 185 -27.91 13.39 -13.99
C GLU A 185 -28.50 13.74 -12.62
N PHE A 186 -29.49 12.97 -12.15
CA PHE A 186 -30.09 13.15 -10.84
C PHE A 186 -29.06 13.07 -9.70
N VAL A 187 -28.20 12.05 -9.71
CA VAL A 187 -27.16 11.85 -8.69
C VAL A 187 -26.15 12.99 -8.72
N MET A 188 -25.74 13.46 -9.90
CA MET A 188 -24.80 14.58 -10.03
C MET A 188 -25.42 15.91 -9.59
N ASN A 189 -26.68 16.17 -9.91
CA ASN A 189 -27.39 17.36 -9.45
C ASN A 189 -27.49 17.37 -7.91
N LYS A 190 -27.74 16.22 -7.29
CA LYS A 190 -27.78 16.09 -5.83
C LYS A 190 -26.42 16.28 -5.18
N TYR A 191 -25.34 15.80 -5.81
CA TYR A 191 -23.97 16.07 -5.35
C TYR A 191 -23.66 17.57 -5.36
N MET A 192 -24.02 18.27 -6.44
CA MET A 192 -23.75 19.72 -6.58
C MET A 192 -24.66 20.61 -5.74
N ALA A 193 -25.95 20.27 -5.63
CA ALA A 193 -26.95 21.13 -5.00
C ALA A 193 -27.10 20.92 -3.48
N SER A 194 -26.89 19.69 -2.99
CA SER A 194 -27.29 19.31 -1.62
C SER A 194 -26.14 18.93 -0.69
N ASN A 195 -24.88 19.10 -1.13
CA ASN A 195 -23.68 18.57 -0.46
C ASN A 195 -23.86 17.09 -0.03
N ALA A 196 -24.51 16.30 -0.90
CA ALA A 196 -24.75 14.90 -0.61
C ALA A 196 -23.42 14.17 -0.37
N GLY A 197 -23.29 13.52 0.78
CA GLY A 197 -22.04 12.92 1.21
C GLY A 197 -21.50 11.90 0.20
N TYR A 198 -20.17 11.83 0.06
CA TYR A 198 -19.49 10.94 -0.89
C TYR A 198 -19.93 9.48 -0.78
N LEU A 199 -20.23 8.98 0.42
CA LEU A 199 -20.71 7.61 0.64
C LEU A 199 -21.99 7.30 -0.15
N TYR A 200 -22.95 8.24 -0.15
CA TYR A 200 -24.19 8.10 -0.90
C TYR A 200 -23.91 8.12 -2.41
N ILE A 201 -23.09 9.06 -2.88
CA ILE A 201 -22.76 9.17 -4.32
C ILE A 201 -21.99 7.94 -4.81
N ASN A 202 -21.05 7.43 -4.02
CA ASN A 202 -20.31 6.21 -4.31
C ASN A 202 -21.24 5.01 -4.43
N ASP A 203 -22.19 4.86 -3.49
CA ASP A 203 -23.21 3.80 -3.55
C ASP A 203 -24.08 3.90 -4.81
N GLN A 204 -24.58 5.08 -5.14
CA GLN A 204 -25.42 5.29 -6.33
C GLN A 204 -24.68 5.02 -7.64
N LEU A 205 -23.45 5.52 -7.78
CA LEU A 205 -22.63 5.30 -8.98
C LEU A 205 -22.22 3.82 -9.12
N LYS A 206 -21.98 3.10 -8.01
CA LYS A 206 -21.79 1.64 -8.02
C LYS A 206 -23.02 0.91 -8.53
N ALA A 207 -24.21 1.30 -8.08
CA ALA A 207 -25.46 0.72 -8.56
C ALA A 207 -25.67 0.98 -10.06
N ILE A 208 -25.39 2.19 -10.55
CA ILE A 208 -25.49 2.53 -11.99
C ILE A 208 -24.50 1.69 -12.81
N ARG A 209 -23.23 1.61 -12.39
CA ARG A 209 -22.21 0.80 -13.06
C ARG A 209 -22.55 -0.69 -13.06
N GLN A 210 -23.14 -1.19 -11.99
CA GLN A 210 -23.60 -2.57 -11.91
C GLN A 210 -24.71 -2.85 -12.93
N ASP A 211 -25.72 -1.99 -12.99
CA ASP A 211 -26.83 -2.14 -13.94
C ASP A 211 -26.34 -2.10 -15.40
N LEU A 212 -25.39 -1.21 -15.73
CA LEU A 212 -24.74 -1.20 -17.04
C LEU A 212 -23.99 -2.50 -17.34
N THR A 213 -23.29 -3.04 -16.34
CA THR A 213 -22.46 -4.25 -16.48
C THR A 213 -23.31 -5.50 -16.71
N VAL A 214 -24.38 -5.64 -15.92
CA VAL A 214 -25.35 -6.75 -15.99
C VAL A 214 -26.02 -6.79 -17.36
N GLN A 215 -26.40 -5.64 -17.90
CA GLN A 215 -27.05 -5.53 -19.21
C GLN A 215 -26.06 -5.52 -20.38
N HIS A 216 -24.75 -5.66 -20.11
CA HIS A 216 -23.67 -5.62 -21.10
C HIS A 216 -23.62 -4.34 -21.97
N ILE A 217 -24.09 -3.22 -21.43
CA ILE A 217 -24.06 -1.92 -22.09
C ILE A 217 -22.60 -1.38 -22.05
N LYS A 218 -22.03 -1.10 -23.22
CA LYS A 218 -20.61 -0.68 -23.39
C LYS A 218 -20.47 0.43 -24.44
N ASN A 219 -21.24 1.49 -24.26
CA ASN A 219 -21.31 2.67 -25.12
C ASN A 219 -20.93 3.95 -24.34
N ASP A 220 -21.19 5.12 -24.90
CA ASP A 220 -20.76 6.42 -24.36
C ASP A 220 -21.26 6.71 -22.95
N ILE A 221 -22.51 6.33 -22.61
CA ILE A 221 -23.00 6.50 -21.23
C ILE A 221 -22.18 5.67 -20.25
N THR A 222 -21.71 4.48 -20.66
CA THR A 222 -20.85 3.65 -19.80
C THR A 222 -19.53 4.36 -19.52
N VAL A 223 -18.87 4.87 -20.56
CA VAL A 223 -17.63 5.64 -20.41
C VAL A 223 -17.87 6.86 -19.52
N LYS A 224 -18.94 7.62 -19.76
CA LYS A 224 -19.31 8.81 -18.98
C LYS A 224 -19.48 8.49 -17.50
N VAL A 225 -20.24 7.44 -17.15
CA VAL A 225 -20.44 7.01 -15.75
C VAL A 225 -19.11 6.66 -15.09
N TYR A 226 -18.26 5.88 -15.75
CA TYR A 226 -16.96 5.49 -15.21
C TYR A 226 -16.00 6.68 -15.05
N LYS A 227 -15.97 7.62 -16.02
CA LYS A 227 -15.15 8.84 -15.90
C LYS A 227 -15.63 9.70 -14.73
N THR A 228 -16.95 9.93 -14.62
CA THR A 228 -17.54 10.70 -13.52
C THR A 228 -17.22 10.08 -12.16
N HIS A 229 -17.43 8.78 -12.01
CA HIS A 229 -17.16 8.10 -10.74
C HIS A 229 -15.66 8.07 -10.41
N GLY A 230 -14.79 7.85 -11.39
CA GLY A 230 -13.34 7.90 -11.21
C GLY A 230 -12.84 9.27 -10.75
N ARG A 231 -13.34 10.36 -11.35
CA ARG A 231 -13.01 11.74 -10.95
C ARG A 231 -13.45 12.03 -9.50
N LEU A 232 -14.68 11.66 -9.14
CA LEU A 232 -15.20 11.86 -7.78
C LEU A 232 -14.44 11.01 -6.74
N ALA A 233 -14.03 9.80 -7.11
CA ALA A 233 -13.20 8.95 -6.25
C ALA A 233 -11.83 9.60 -5.96
N ILE A 234 -11.20 10.23 -6.96
CA ILE A 234 -9.97 11.00 -6.77
C ILE A 234 -10.18 12.14 -5.76
N LEU A 235 -11.20 12.97 -5.95
CA LEU A 235 -11.46 14.11 -5.05
C LEU A 235 -11.68 13.69 -3.60
N ASN A 236 -12.24 12.50 -3.39
CA ASN A 236 -12.52 11.96 -2.07
C ASN A 236 -11.43 11.02 -1.54
N ASN A 237 -10.26 10.99 -2.18
CA ASN A 237 -9.11 10.15 -1.82
C ASN A 237 -9.42 8.64 -1.77
N ASP A 238 -10.44 8.17 -2.49
CA ASP A 238 -10.80 6.75 -2.63
C ASP A 238 -10.08 6.14 -3.84
N LEU A 239 -8.77 5.92 -3.67
CA LEU A 239 -7.92 5.40 -4.73
C LEU A 239 -8.28 3.96 -5.13
N GLY A 240 -8.91 3.20 -4.22
CA GLY A 240 -9.39 1.86 -4.51
C GLY A 240 -10.59 1.84 -5.45
N GLU A 241 -11.53 2.77 -5.27
CA GLU A 241 -12.63 2.94 -6.22
C GLU A 241 -12.15 3.52 -7.55
N PHE A 242 -11.24 4.49 -7.53
CA PHE A 242 -10.59 5.00 -8.74
C PHE A 242 -9.93 3.87 -9.54
N ASN A 243 -9.17 2.98 -8.89
CA ASN A 243 -8.48 1.88 -9.57
C ASN A 243 -9.46 0.91 -10.25
N GLN A 244 -10.61 0.65 -9.64
CA GLN A 244 -11.67 -0.14 -10.26
C GLN A 244 -12.23 0.56 -11.51
N CYS A 245 -12.52 1.85 -11.43
CA CYS A 245 -12.99 2.64 -12.56
C CYS A 245 -11.95 2.69 -13.70
N SER A 246 -10.70 2.99 -13.39
CA SER A 246 -9.59 3.06 -14.34
C SER A 246 -9.37 1.73 -15.06
N SER A 247 -9.45 0.62 -14.33
CA SER A 247 -9.32 -0.72 -14.91
C SER A 247 -10.44 -1.05 -15.90
N GLN A 248 -11.68 -0.64 -15.61
CA GLN A 248 -12.80 -0.85 -16.53
C GLN A 248 -12.70 0.06 -17.76
N LEU A 249 -12.32 1.34 -17.58
CA LEU A 249 -12.10 2.26 -18.70
C LEU A 249 -11.03 1.75 -19.66
N LYS A 250 -9.91 1.21 -19.14
CA LYS A 250 -8.87 0.58 -19.98
C LYS A 250 -9.45 -0.52 -20.89
N GLN A 251 -10.38 -1.33 -20.39
CA GLN A 251 -11.02 -2.38 -21.20
C GLN A 251 -12.02 -1.82 -22.22
N LEU A 252 -12.74 -0.75 -21.87
CA LEU A 252 -13.69 -0.09 -22.78
C LEU A 252 -12.95 0.57 -23.95
N TYR A 253 -11.81 1.23 -23.69
CA TYR A 253 -11.00 1.89 -24.71
C TYR A 253 -10.34 0.92 -25.71
N GLN A 254 -10.00 -0.30 -25.28
CA GLN A 254 -9.45 -1.32 -26.20
C GLN A 254 -10.43 -1.78 -27.29
N LYS A 255 -11.71 -1.44 -27.17
CA LYS A 255 -12.75 -1.87 -28.10
C LYS A 255 -13.10 -0.85 -29.18
N SER A 256 -12.61 0.39 -29.07
CA SER A 256 -12.95 1.46 -30.00
C SER A 256 -11.75 2.38 -30.24
N ASP A 257 -11.24 2.35 -31.47
CA ASP A 257 -10.12 3.20 -31.90
C ASP A 257 -10.49 4.70 -31.94
N ALA A 258 -11.78 5.02 -32.10
CA ALA A 258 -12.30 6.38 -32.08
C ALA A 258 -12.11 7.08 -30.72
N LEU A 259 -11.86 6.31 -29.66
CA LEU A 259 -11.72 6.81 -28.28
C LEU A 259 -10.28 7.06 -27.86
N PHE A 260 -9.27 6.76 -28.68
CA PHE A 260 -7.85 6.84 -28.27
C PHE A 260 -7.48 8.22 -27.68
N HIS A 261 -7.96 9.31 -28.31
CA HIS A 261 -7.68 10.68 -27.85
C HIS A 261 -8.45 11.06 -26.58
N ASP A 262 -9.62 10.48 -26.34
CA ASP A 262 -10.38 10.63 -25.10
C ASP A 262 -9.76 9.82 -23.92
N THR A 263 -8.70 9.05 -24.16
CA THR A 263 -8.04 8.26 -23.10
C THR A 263 -6.93 8.99 -22.35
N TYR A 264 -6.40 10.11 -22.85
CA TYR A 264 -5.20 10.73 -22.27
C TYR A 264 -5.39 11.14 -20.80
N GLU A 265 -6.56 11.70 -20.47
CA GLU A 265 -6.91 12.08 -19.10
C GLU A 265 -6.76 10.90 -18.12
N PHE A 266 -7.50 9.80 -18.38
CA PHE A 266 -7.48 8.64 -17.48
C PHE A 266 -6.18 7.83 -17.58
N THR A 267 -5.43 7.98 -18.68
CA THR A 267 -4.08 7.45 -18.80
C THR A 267 -3.12 8.21 -17.87
N CYS A 268 -3.23 9.55 -17.81
CA CYS A 268 -2.45 10.38 -16.88
C CYS A 268 -2.75 9.95 -15.43
N TYR A 269 -4.02 9.87 -15.04
CA TYR A 269 -4.40 9.44 -13.69
C TYR A 269 -3.92 8.02 -13.36
N ARG A 270 -3.95 7.11 -14.34
CA ARG A 270 -3.43 5.75 -14.19
C ARG A 270 -1.92 5.74 -13.97
N ILE A 271 -1.15 6.56 -14.70
CA ILE A 271 0.30 6.67 -14.49
C ILE A 271 0.58 7.17 -13.09
N LEU A 272 -0.10 8.25 -12.65
CA LEU A 272 0.05 8.78 -11.29
C LEU A 272 -0.27 7.70 -10.25
N TYR A 273 -1.38 6.98 -10.38
CA TYR A 273 -1.72 5.87 -9.48
C TYR A 273 -0.64 4.76 -9.44
N LEU A 274 -0.05 4.41 -10.59
CA LEU A 274 1.02 3.41 -10.63
C LEU A 274 2.30 3.92 -9.97
N LEU A 275 2.61 5.21 -10.06
CA LEU A 275 3.71 5.83 -9.31
C LEU A 275 3.43 5.79 -7.80
N LEU A 276 2.20 6.10 -7.38
CA LEU A 276 1.77 6.04 -5.97
C LEU A 276 1.95 4.64 -5.37
N THR A 277 1.59 3.62 -6.14
CA THR A 277 1.62 2.22 -5.70
C THR A 277 2.96 1.52 -5.96
N GLY A 278 3.97 2.25 -6.44
CA GLY A 278 5.32 1.74 -6.71
C GLY A 278 5.39 0.74 -7.88
N ASN A 279 4.40 0.72 -8.76
CA ASN A 279 4.33 -0.21 -9.89
C ASN A 279 4.96 0.38 -11.16
N TYR A 280 6.27 0.63 -11.10
CA TYR A 280 7.04 1.30 -12.17
C TYR A 280 7.14 0.49 -13.47
N SER A 281 7.08 -0.85 -13.38
CA SER A 281 7.12 -1.71 -14.57
C SER A 281 5.91 -1.48 -15.47
N GLU A 282 4.71 -1.36 -14.91
CA GLU A 282 3.50 -1.07 -15.68
C GLU A 282 3.52 0.35 -16.27
N VAL A 283 4.14 1.33 -15.60
CA VAL A 283 4.36 2.67 -16.19
C VAL A 283 5.22 2.57 -17.44
N ASN A 284 6.29 1.77 -17.43
CA ASN A 284 7.13 1.55 -18.60
C ASN A 284 6.39 0.83 -19.74
N VAL A 285 5.45 -0.07 -19.42
CA VAL A 285 4.58 -0.69 -20.43
C VAL A 285 3.69 0.35 -21.10
N ILE A 286 3.11 1.28 -20.33
CA ILE A 286 2.32 2.40 -20.87
C ILE A 286 3.21 3.29 -21.76
N ARG A 287 4.42 3.64 -21.30
CA ARG A 287 5.40 4.42 -22.08
C ARG A 287 5.69 3.77 -23.43
N LEU A 288 5.97 2.46 -23.44
CA LEU A 288 6.23 1.73 -24.68
C LEU A 288 5.00 1.70 -25.60
N SER A 289 3.80 1.56 -25.05
CA SER A 289 2.56 1.61 -25.85
C SER A 289 2.40 2.98 -26.51
N LEU A 290 2.57 4.07 -25.76
CA LEU A 290 2.43 5.43 -26.26
C LEU A 290 3.48 5.75 -27.33
N LEU A 291 4.74 5.30 -27.17
CA LEU A 291 5.76 5.45 -28.20
C LEU A 291 5.39 4.80 -29.54
N LYS A 292 4.55 3.76 -29.53
CA LYS A 292 4.08 3.09 -30.74
C LYS A 292 2.83 3.73 -31.34
N SER A 293 1.91 4.21 -30.49
CA SER A 293 0.58 4.65 -30.92
C SER A 293 0.42 6.17 -31.03
N ASP A 294 1.20 6.95 -30.28
CA ASP A 294 1.12 8.41 -30.25
C ASP A 294 2.23 9.03 -31.13
N THR A 295 2.00 9.05 -32.44
CA THR A 295 2.98 9.51 -33.45
C THR A 295 3.02 11.04 -33.61
N GLY A 296 2.22 11.80 -32.85
CA GLY A 296 2.15 13.27 -32.94
C GLY A 296 1.64 13.83 -34.28
N SER A 297 1.25 12.98 -35.23
CA SER A 297 0.92 13.37 -36.61
C SER A 297 -0.53 13.87 -36.79
N LYS A 298 -1.35 13.82 -35.74
CA LYS A 298 -2.77 14.20 -35.78
C LYS A 298 -2.98 15.54 -35.10
N ILE A 299 -3.76 16.42 -35.74
CA ILE A 299 -4.24 17.65 -35.11
C ILE A 299 -5.22 17.26 -34.01
N LEU A 300 -4.93 17.65 -32.78
CA LEU A 300 -5.77 17.39 -31.62
C LEU A 300 -6.54 18.66 -31.24
N ALA A 301 -7.77 18.47 -30.78
CA ALA A 301 -8.50 19.56 -30.14
C ALA A 301 -7.75 20.02 -28.87
N PRO A 302 -7.82 21.31 -28.50
CA PRO A 302 -7.03 21.88 -27.40
C PRO A 302 -7.13 21.11 -26.08
N GLU A 303 -8.31 20.60 -25.74
CA GLU A 303 -8.55 19.81 -24.53
C GLU A 303 -7.71 18.53 -24.48
N TYR A 304 -7.48 17.88 -25.63
CA TYR A 304 -6.66 16.67 -25.72
C TYR A 304 -5.16 16.98 -25.71
N VAL A 305 -4.74 18.14 -26.21
CA VAL A 305 -3.34 18.58 -26.18
C VAL A 305 -2.86 18.70 -24.74
N THR A 306 -3.67 19.33 -23.88
CA THR A 306 -3.36 19.49 -22.45
C THR A 306 -3.18 18.15 -21.76
N PHE A 307 -4.14 17.24 -21.91
CA PHE A 307 -4.04 15.92 -21.27
C PHE A 307 -2.94 15.04 -21.87
N ARG A 308 -2.67 15.14 -23.17
CA ARG A 308 -1.53 14.48 -23.79
C ARG A 308 -0.22 14.97 -23.16
N SER A 309 -0.04 16.29 -23.04
CA SER A 309 1.12 16.88 -22.36
C SER A 309 1.23 16.34 -20.92
N ALA A 310 0.13 16.32 -20.18
CA ALA A 310 0.07 15.80 -18.81
C ALA A 310 0.46 14.32 -18.70
N VAL A 311 0.14 13.49 -19.70
CA VAL A 311 0.60 12.09 -19.75
C VAL A 311 2.13 12.02 -19.81
N TYR A 312 2.76 12.81 -20.67
CA TYR A 312 4.23 12.82 -20.78
C TYR A 312 4.90 13.44 -19.55
N LEU A 313 4.30 14.47 -18.96
CA LEU A 313 4.75 15.00 -17.67
C LEU A 313 4.65 13.93 -16.57
N ALA A 314 3.56 13.17 -16.52
CA ALA A 314 3.41 12.06 -15.56
C ALA A 314 4.43 10.92 -15.82
N LEU A 315 4.85 10.69 -17.07
CA LEU A 315 5.94 9.76 -17.37
C LEU A 315 7.30 10.28 -16.90
N GLU A 316 7.54 11.59 -17.00
CA GLU A 316 8.77 12.22 -16.52
C GLU A 316 8.92 12.11 -14.99
N LEU A 317 7.79 12.13 -14.27
CA LEU A 317 7.77 11.88 -12.83
C LEU A 317 8.36 10.51 -12.44
N LEU A 318 8.32 9.51 -13.33
CA LEU A 318 8.98 8.22 -13.04
C LEU A 318 10.49 8.41 -12.90
N SER A 319 11.10 9.14 -13.84
CA SER A 319 12.54 9.42 -13.82
C SER A 319 12.91 10.23 -12.59
N SER A 320 12.15 11.29 -12.29
CA SER A 320 12.44 12.18 -11.16
C SER A 320 12.34 11.45 -9.81
N ILE A 321 11.31 10.61 -9.63
CA ILE A 321 11.13 9.81 -8.41
C ILE A 321 12.23 8.75 -8.26
N THR A 322 12.62 8.09 -9.35
CA THR A 322 13.62 7.00 -9.29
C THR A 322 15.04 7.50 -9.09
N LEU A 323 15.38 8.65 -9.67
CA LEU A 323 16.68 9.29 -9.53
C LEU A 323 16.78 10.20 -8.29
N GLY A 324 15.65 10.52 -7.66
CA GLY A 324 15.60 11.48 -6.56
C GLY A 324 15.78 12.94 -7.01
N ASP A 325 15.46 13.24 -8.26
CA ASP A 325 15.49 14.60 -8.82
C ASP A 325 14.26 15.38 -8.35
N TYR A 326 14.39 16.00 -7.18
CA TYR A 326 13.31 16.79 -6.57
C TYR A 326 13.01 18.06 -7.38
N HIS A 327 13.98 18.63 -8.08
CA HIS A 327 13.80 19.86 -8.85
C HIS A 327 12.80 19.63 -9.98
N ILE A 328 13.03 18.58 -10.78
CA ILE A 328 12.12 18.20 -11.86
C ILE A 328 10.77 17.77 -11.30
N PHE A 329 10.73 17.03 -10.17
CA PHE A 329 9.47 16.66 -9.52
C PHE A 329 8.61 17.89 -9.17
N PHE A 330 9.18 18.89 -8.49
CA PHE A 330 8.43 20.07 -8.04
C PHE A 330 8.10 21.04 -9.18
N LYS A 331 8.96 21.14 -10.20
CA LYS A 331 8.64 21.84 -11.44
C LYS A 331 7.44 21.23 -12.16
N THR A 332 7.41 19.90 -12.28
CA THR A 332 6.24 19.20 -12.85
C THR A 332 5.00 19.37 -11.96
N TYR A 333 5.14 19.27 -10.64
CA TYR A 333 4.03 19.50 -9.70
C TYR A 333 3.40 20.89 -9.86
N GLN A 334 4.21 21.94 -10.02
CA GLN A 334 3.73 23.30 -10.30
C GLN A 334 2.95 23.38 -11.61
N GLN A 335 3.43 22.73 -12.69
CA GLN A 335 2.69 22.68 -13.96
C GLN A 335 1.32 22.01 -13.82
N PHE A 336 1.23 20.92 -13.06
CA PHE A 336 -0.06 20.28 -12.74
C PHE A 336 -0.97 21.21 -11.94
N ARG A 337 -0.41 21.99 -11.01
CA ARG A 337 -1.16 22.94 -10.19
C ARG A 337 -1.72 24.12 -10.98
N GLU A 338 -0.93 24.69 -11.88
CA GLU A 338 -1.27 25.89 -12.65
C GLU A 338 -2.24 25.59 -13.80
N THR A 339 -2.41 24.32 -14.17
CA THR A 339 -3.29 23.91 -15.26
C THR A 339 -4.66 23.49 -14.73
N GLU A 340 -5.68 24.33 -14.91
CA GLU A 340 -7.04 24.12 -14.40
C GLU A 340 -7.64 22.75 -14.77
N GLN A 341 -7.46 22.30 -16.01
CA GLN A 341 -7.98 21.01 -16.49
C GLN A 341 -7.36 19.80 -15.78
N LEU A 342 -6.21 19.99 -15.12
CA LEU A 342 -5.48 18.94 -14.42
C LEU A 342 -5.79 18.87 -12.92
N THR A 343 -6.84 19.56 -12.46
CA THR A 343 -7.27 19.61 -11.04
C THR A 343 -7.25 18.24 -10.36
N TYR A 344 -7.78 17.18 -10.98
CA TYR A 344 -7.80 15.84 -10.38
C TYR A 344 -6.39 15.20 -10.28
N ALA A 345 -5.55 15.39 -11.30
CA ALA A 345 -4.17 14.90 -11.27
C ALA A 345 -3.35 15.63 -10.20
N PHE A 346 -3.49 16.95 -10.13
CA PHE A 346 -2.90 17.78 -9.08
C PHE A 346 -3.34 17.32 -7.68
N HIS A 347 -4.65 17.08 -7.48
CA HIS A 347 -5.20 16.55 -6.24
C HIS A 347 -4.54 15.23 -5.82
N MET A 348 -4.39 14.28 -6.76
CA MET A 348 -3.69 13.02 -6.49
C MET A 348 -2.25 13.25 -6.01
N MET A 349 -1.50 14.12 -6.69
CA MET A 349 -0.12 14.44 -6.32
C MET A 349 -0.03 15.10 -4.95
N LYS A 350 -0.84 16.15 -4.72
CA LYS A 350 -0.88 16.93 -3.48
C LYS A 350 -1.12 16.03 -2.26
N HIS A 351 -2.14 15.17 -2.32
CA HIS A 351 -2.54 14.37 -1.16
C HIS A 351 -1.76 13.07 -0.96
N SER A 352 -1.02 12.61 -1.97
CA SER A 352 -0.41 11.26 -1.95
C SER A 352 1.09 11.22 -2.19
N MET A 353 1.72 12.27 -2.73
CA MET A 353 3.15 12.26 -3.11
C MET A 353 3.96 13.36 -2.43
N VAL A 354 3.39 14.56 -2.36
CA VAL A 354 4.15 15.79 -2.09
C VAL A 354 4.87 15.75 -0.76
N THR A 355 4.21 15.38 0.35
CA THR A 355 4.83 15.30 1.68
C THR A 355 6.07 14.41 1.68
N LYS A 356 5.96 13.21 1.09
CA LYS A 356 7.08 12.27 0.98
C LYS A 356 8.22 12.88 0.16
N GLN A 357 7.91 13.47 -0.98
CA GLN A 357 8.94 14.05 -1.86
C GLN A 357 9.62 15.27 -1.23
N ARG A 358 8.88 16.11 -0.48
CA ARG A 358 9.45 17.22 0.29
C ARG A 358 10.44 16.73 1.33
N LEU A 359 10.10 15.70 2.11
CA LEU A 359 11.01 15.12 3.11
C LEU A 359 12.25 14.47 2.47
N LEU A 360 12.09 13.75 1.36
CA LEU A 360 13.22 13.19 0.62
C LEU A 360 14.13 14.28 0.07
N ALA A 361 13.57 15.35 -0.49
CA ALA A 361 14.32 16.50 -0.99
C ALA A 361 15.09 17.21 0.13
N ILE A 362 14.43 17.52 1.26
CA ILE A 362 15.07 18.12 2.44
C ILE A 362 16.21 17.22 2.95
N ASN A 363 16.04 15.90 2.95
CA ASN A 363 17.10 14.99 3.34
C ASN A 363 18.34 15.10 2.42
N ILE A 364 18.12 15.19 1.10
CA ILE A 364 19.19 15.37 0.12
C ILE A 364 19.88 16.74 0.33
N MET A 365 19.10 17.81 0.49
CA MET A 365 19.62 19.15 0.75
C MET A 365 20.43 19.21 2.06
N CYS A 366 19.98 18.52 3.13
CA CYS A 366 20.70 18.46 4.40
C CYS A 366 22.05 17.73 4.31
N LYS A 367 22.24 16.89 3.30
CA LYS A 367 23.53 16.23 3.03
C LYS A 367 24.48 17.12 2.24
N ALA A 368 23.95 18.00 1.40
CA ALA A 368 24.72 18.87 0.52
C ALA A 368 25.12 20.21 1.16
N PHE A 369 24.28 20.77 2.03
CA PHE A 369 24.44 22.12 2.55
C PHE A 369 24.51 22.16 4.08
N LYS A 370 25.19 23.18 4.62
CA LYS A 370 25.21 23.43 6.07
C LYS A 370 23.98 24.21 6.55
N LYS A 371 23.57 25.21 5.77
CA LYS A 371 22.38 26.05 5.96
C LYS A 371 21.78 26.39 4.60
N LEU A 372 20.48 26.63 4.54
CA LEU A 372 19.77 27.10 3.36
C LEU A 372 18.74 28.17 3.74
N PRO A 373 18.56 29.24 2.95
CA PRO A 373 17.46 30.17 3.16
C PRO A 373 16.11 29.44 3.10
N VAL A 374 15.19 29.76 4.01
CA VAL A 374 13.84 29.19 4.03
C VAL A 374 13.09 29.54 2.75
N GLU A 375 13.27 30.77 2.24
CA GLU A 375 12.70 31.22 0.96
C GLU A 375 13.16 30.33 -0.22
N TYR A 376 14.40 29.85 -0.20
CA TYR A 376 14.89 28.91 -1.21
C TYR A 376 14.13 27.58 -1.13
N LEU A 377 13.95 27.04 0.09
CA LEU A 377 13.18 25.81 0.30
C LEU A 377 11.72 25.97 -0.13
N GLU A 378 11.10 27.12 0.17
CA GLU A 378 9.73 27.45 -0.21
C GLU A 378 9.55 27.37 -1.73
N ARG A 379 10.43 28.06 -2.46
CA ARG A 379 10.39 28.10 -3.93
C ARG A 379 10.71 26.74 -4.55
N GLU A 380 11.78 26.10 -4.10
CA GLU A 380 12.28 24.85 -4.68
C GLU A 380 11.33 23.66 -4.45
N LEU A 381 10.65 23.64 -3.30
CA LEU A 381 9.74 22.55 -2.91
C LEU A 381 8.26 22.90 -3.12
N ALA A 382 8.01 23.96 -3.91
CA ALA A 382 6.70 24.43 -4.33
C ALA A 382 5.71 24.57 -3.16
N PHE A 383 6.13 25.22 -2.09
CA PHE A 383 5.23 25.68 -1.04
C PHE A 383 4.46 26.92 -1.52
N ASP A 384 3.29 27.16 -0.92
CA ASP A 384 2.42 28.28 -1.28
C ASP A 384 1.59 28.73 -0.09
N ASN A 385 0.78 29.78 -0.26
CA ASN A 385 -0.02 30.35 0.82
C ASN A 385 -1.05 29.36 1.43
N SER A 386 -1.46 28.33 0.69
CA SER A 386 -2.36 27.27 1.19
C SER A 386 -1.63 26.15 1.93
N GLU A 387 -0.32 26.05 1.75
CA GLU A 387 0.55 25.10 2.44
C GLU A 387 1.86 25.81 2.84
N PRO A 388 1.84 26.65 3.89
CA PRO A 388 3.03 27.37 4.33
C PRO A 388 4.13 26.41 4.79
N ILE A 389 5.40 26.70 4.46
CA ILE A 389 6.52 25.85 4.89
C ILE A 389 6.62 25.75 6.42
N GLY A 390 6.25 26.81 7.15
CA GLY A 390 6.30 26.83 8.61
C GLY A 390 5.42 25.76 9.24
N GLU A 391 4.20 25.57 8.73
CA GLU A 391 3.29 24.52 9.19
C GLU A 391 3.83 23.12 8.87
N PHE A 392 4.40 22.96 7.67
CA PHE A 392 5.05 21.71 7.27
C PHE A 392 6.23 21.37 8.18
N LEU A 393 7.11 22.34 8.46
CA LEU A 393 8.26 22.14 9.35
C LEU A 393 7.80 21.85 10.78
N ALA A 394 6.78 22.54 11.28
CA ALA A 394 6.23 22.29 12.61
C ALA A 394 5.64 20.88 12.72
N GLY A 395 4.81 20.47 11.75
CA GLY A 395 4.17 19.15 11.71
C GLY A 395 5.14 17.97 11.63
N HIS A 396 6.37 18.19 11.18
CA HIS A 396 7.44 17.19 11.12
C HIS A 396 8.53 17.42 12.17
N SER A 397 8.33 18.26 13.20
CA SER A 397 9.36 18.55 14.22
C SER A 397 10.68 19.09 13.64
N LEU A 398 10.60 19.82 12.52
CA LEU A 398 11.73 20.46 11.85
C LEU A 398 11.80 21.97 12.11
N ALA A 399 10.74 22.59 12.62
CA ALA A 399 10.70 24.04 12.88
C ALA A 399 11.82 24.52 13.82
N GLN A 400 12.24 23.68 14.78
CA GLN A 400 13.35 23.94 15.70
C GLN A 400 14.73 24.12 15.02
N PHE A 401 14.86 23.72 13.75
CA PHE A 401 16.10 23.90 12.98
C PHE A 401 16.08 25.17 12.14
N GLN A 402 14.98 25.92 12.12
CA GLN A 402 14.95 27.24 11.51
C GLN A 402 15.48 28.29 12.51
N LYS A 403 16.44 29.10 12.07
CA LYS A 403 17.02 30.24 12.80
C LYS A 403 16.94 31.46 11.90
N ASP A 404 16.18 32.46 12.32
CA ASP A 404 15.87 33.64 11.51
C ASP A 404 15.29 33.25 10.14
N THR A 405 16.00 33.58 9.06
CA THR A 405 15.63 33.29 7.67
C THR A 405 16.22 31.97 7.15
N ASP A 406 17.07 31.30 7.92
CA ASP A 406 17.84 30.13 7.49
C ASP A 406 17.38 28.83 8.16
N PHE A 407 17.36 27.76 7.39
CA PHE A 407 17.18 26.40 7.85
C PHE A 407 18.55 25.72 8.08
N ASP A 408 18.81 25.31 9.32
CA ASP A 408 20.03 24.64 9.77
C ASP A 408 20.05 23.16 9.34
N CYS A 409 20.46 22.96 8.09
CA CYS A 409 20.57 21.64 7.44
C CYS A 409 21.47 20.66 8.23
N SER A 410 22.55 21.16 8.83
CA SER A 410 23.49 20.31 9.59
C SER A 410 22.84 19.76 10.86
N ALA A 411 22.13 20.61 11.60
CA ALA A 411 21.41 20.21 12.81
C ALA A 411 20.18 19.34 12.49
N ALA A 412 19.49 19.61 11.38
CA ALA A 412 18.30 18.87 10.96
C ALA A 412 18.61 17.47 10.41
N ARG A 413 19.80 17.25 9.84
CA ARG A 413 20.17 16.04 9.10
C ARG A 413 19.86 14.72 9.84
N PRO A 414 20.22 14.53 11.13
CA PRO A 414 19.94 13.27 11.82
C PRO A 414 18.44 12.99 11.94
N THR A 415 17.66 14.04 12.23
CA THR A 415 16.20 13.98 12.39
C THR A 415 15.52 13.62 11.07
N VAL A 416 15.89 14.31 9.98
CA VAL A 416 15.31 14.07 8.65
C VAL A 416 15.72 12.69 8.12
N GLN A 417 16.98 12.29 8.30
CA GLN A 417 17.46 10.97 7.89
C GLN A 417 16.70 9.85 8.63
N ALA A 418 16.47 9.99 9.94
CA ALA A 418 15.68 9.05 10.70
C ALA A 418 14.22 8.94 10.20
N MET A 419 13.60 10.04 9.76
CA MET A 419 12.25 9.99 9.15
C MET A 419 12.25 9.20 7.84
N VAL A 420 13.26 9.43 7.00
CA VAL A 420 13.40 8.72 5.72
C VAL A 420 13.66 7.22 5.95
N ASP A 421 14.51 6.88 6.92
CA ASP A 421 14.88 5.49 7.22
C ASP A 421 13.73 4.70 7.86
N LYS A 422 12.95 5.34 8.74
CA LYS A 422 11.71 4.73 9.26
C LYS A 422 10.75 4.40 8.13
N GLY A 423 10.70 5.24 7.09
CA GLY A 423 9.88 4.98 5.92
C GLY A 423 8.38 4.97 6.22
N ASP A 424 7.96 5.65 7.30
CA ASP A 424 6.57 5.85 7.75
C ASP A 424 5.79 6.81 6.83
N PHE A 425 6.13 6.80 5.54
CA PHE A 425 5.33 7.48 4.53
C PHE A 425 4.04 6.68 4.31
N ARG A 426 2.93 7.38 4.09
CA ARG A 426 1.66 6.78 3.66
C ARG A 426 1.92 5.83 2.48
N LYS A 427 1.86 4.52 2.71
CA LYS A 427 2.07 3.50 1.67
C LYS A 427 0.72 3.16 1.09
N ILE A 428 0.57 3.34 -0.22
CA ILE A 428 -0.65 2.95 -0.91
C ILE A 428 -0.38 1.60 -1.55
N ASP A 429 -1.14 0.58 -1.15
CA ASP A 429 -1.02 -0.76 -1.72
C ASP A 429 -1.48 -0.78 -3.18
N ILE A 430 -1.25 -1.90 -3.88
CA ILE A 430 -1.64 -2.04 -5.30
C ILE A 430 -3.15 -1.91 -5.55
N LYS A 431 -3.98 -1.98 -4.50
CA LYS A 431 -5.43 -1.82 -4.53
C LYS A 431 -5.87 -0.40 -4.13
N GLY A 432 -4.97 0.51 -3.83
CA GLY A 432 -5.30 1.89 -3.45
C GLY A 432 -5.65 2.04 -1.96
N GLN A 433 -5.35 1.04 -1.12
CA GLN A 433 -5.56 1.07 0.32
C GLN A 433 -4.31 1.65 1.02
N VAL A 434 -4.54 2.44 2.07
CA VAL A 434 -3.50 3.11 2.87
C VAL A 434 -3.07 2.24 4.03
#